data_AF-A0A3N7C9Z9-F1
#
_entry.id   AF-A0A3N7C9Z9-F1
#
_cell.length_a   1.000
_cell.length_b   1.000
_cell.length_c   1.000
_cell.angle_alpha   90.00
_cell.angle_beta   90.00
_cell.angle_gamma   90.00
#
_symmetry.space_group_name_H-M   'P 1'
#
loop_
_entity.id
_entity.type
_entity.pdbx_description
1 polymer ?
#
loop_
_entity_poly.entity_id
_entity_poly.type
_entity_poly.pdbx_seq_one_letter_code
_entity_poly.pdbx_strand_id
1 'polypeptide(L)'
;MSLNLNPARCLLGLLVLLAACAAPPTPLSANSPFEQDVLDTGQGLFSQWRAQGGRATSGRSVALGAINDLVDLTNGAQRPLQEESEASAQVKKIIARQIDAQLPELKRVPADAANSRATDYLISGSLMRSSVGSPANSRGPVKPADAKAQAPLVLTLLMLDLKSHQVVARWQGPLRALQGQLSPTAYFHDSPVLMSGSKPSAAEQRNSQLLNAQAGSTVGADTVEDAWALALLSQAQEAYAAANYPKALELFQTAAARPGPLALRAYNGLYLSHLKLGQNDLARQDFKRVVAEGLATRSLAVKFLFMPGQTSFWADPSVSGNYDFWLQEISAQIAASPQCLEVAGHTSRSGEEAFNQKLSLARSERVRGLMQGLQPGLAKRISASGKGWLENIVGSGSDDARDAIDRRVEFKLLDCAVR
;
A
#
# COMPACT_ATOMS: atom_id res chain seq x y z
N MET A 1 92.17 -11.84 23.64
CA MET A 1 92.81 -11.04 24.70
C MET A 1 91.83 -9.99 25.17
N SER A 2 91.62 -9.98 26.48
CA SER A 2 90.67 -9.22 27.27
C SER A 2 90.83 -7.70 27.14
N LEU A 3 89.74 -6.93 27.26
CA LEU A 3 89.46 -6.08 28.43
C LEU A 3 88.23 -5.17 28.24
N ASN A 4 87.49 -5.07 29.35
CA ASN A 4 86.34 -4.21 29.65
C ASN A 4 86.57 -2.73 29.35
N LEU A 5 85.49 -1.96 29.18
CA LEU A 5 85.04 -0.88 30.10
C LEU A 5 83.88 -0.08 29.48
N ASN A 6 82.71 -0.15 30.13
CA ASN A 6 81.73 0.95 30.21
C ASN A 6 82.26 1.96 31.26
N PRO A 7 81.76 3.21 31.44
CA PRO A 7 80.50 3.81 30.96
C PRO A 7 80.60 5.30 30.54
N ALA A 8 79.52 5.88 29.97
CA ALA A 8 78.95 7.19 30.37
C ALA A 8 78.01 7.79 29.30
N ARG A 9 76.73 7.90 29.70
CA ARG A 9 75.78 9.00 29.43
C ARG A 9 76.07 9.96 28.27
N CYS A 10 75.17 9.96 27.28
CA CYS A 10 74.58 11.20 26.78
C CYS A 10 73.18 10.94 26.23
N LEU A 11 72.20 11.60 26.85
CA LEU A 11 70.82 11.76 26.37
C LEU A 11 70.85 12.40 24.99
N LEU A 12 70.10 11.85 24.02
CA LEU A 12 69.37 12.65 23.05
C LEU A 12 68.11 11.88 22.63
N GLY A 13 66.97 12.29 23.19
CA GLY A 13 65.66 11.78 22.81
C GLY A 13 65.26 12.32 21.45
N LEU A 14 64.99 11.41 20.51
CA LEU A 14 64.34 11.74 19.25
C LEU A 14 62.82 11.59 19.44
N LEU A 15 62.15 12.70 19.78
CA LEU A 15 60.69 12.77 19.79
C LEU A 15 60.21 12.87 18.33
N VAL A 16 59.71 11.77 17.79
CA VAL A 16 58.93 11.76 16.55
C VAL A 16 57.53 12.28 16.89
N LEU A 17 57.25 13.54 16.57
CA LEU A 17 55.91 14.09 16.57
C LEU A 17 55.12 13.46 15.42
N LEU A 18 54.35 12.41 15.72
CA LEU A 18 53.26 11.95 14.88
C LEU A 18 52.15 13.01 14.93
N ALA A 19 52.19 13.96 13.99
CA ALA A 19 51.06 14.82 13.70
C ALA A 19 49.95 13.93 13.07
N ALA A 20 49.05 13.43 13.92
CA ALA A 20 47.80 12.86 13.45
C ALA A 20 46.96 14.00 12.86
N CYS A 21 46.93 14.09 11.53
CA CYS A 21 45.93 14.89 10.84
C CYS A 21 44.55 14.32 11.18
N ALA A 22 43.85 14.97 12.12
CA ALA A 22 42.44 14.75 12.32
C ALA A 22 41.74 15.14 11.00
N ALA A 23 41.24 14.14 10.27
CA ALA A 23 40.39 14.39 9.13
C ALA A 23 39.18 15.23 9.60
N PRO A 24 38.80 16.30 8.88
CA PRO A 24 37.62 17.07 9.24
C PRO A 24 36.40 16.13 9.25
N PRO A 25 35.46 16.29 10.20
CA PRO A 25 34.26 15.48 10.23
C PRO A 25 33.55 15.64 8.88
N THR A 26 33.33 14.52 8.20
CA THR A 26 32.51 14.47 6.98
C THR A 26 31.19 15.19 7.27
N PRO A 27 30.82 16.22 6.50
CA PRO A 27 29.54 16.88 6.71
C PRO A 27 28.42 15.84 6.59
N LEU A 28 27.52 15.82 7.58
CA LEU A 28 26.29 15.04 7.52
C LEU A 28 25.65 15.28 6.14
N SER A 29 25.43 14.22 5.37
CA SER A 29 24.79 14.34 4.05
C SER A 29 23.45 15.07 4.24
N ALA A 30 23.25 16.18 3.51
CA ALA A 30 21.99 16.89 3.56
C ALA A 30 20.84 15.95 3.18
N ASN A 31 19.70 16.07 3.89
CA ASN A 31 18.51 15.28 3.62
C ASN A 31 18.12 15.40 2.14
N SER A 32 17.62 14.31 1.56
CA SER A 32 17.01 14.37 0.22
C SER A 32 15.80 15.33 0.22
N PRO A 33 15.41 15.91 -0.94
CA PRO A 33 14.20 16.73 -1.03
C PRO A 33 12.94 16.02 -0.49
N PHE A 34 12.80 14.72 -0.79
CA PHE A 34 11.73 13.88 -0.25
C PHE A 34 11.76 13.83 1.27
N GLU A 35 12.92 13.52 1.85
CA GLU A 35 13.06 13.41 3.31
C GLU A 35 12.81 14.76 4.00
N GLN A 36 13.30 15.86 3.43
CA GLN A 36 13.05 17.19 3.95
C GLN A 36 11.55 17.54 3.93
N ASP A 37 10.86 17.26 2.84
CA ASP A 37 9.41 17.49 2.71
C ASP A 37 8.61 16.73 3.78
N VAL A 38 9.01 15.48 4.08
CA VAL A 38 8.38 14.68 5.14
C VAL A 38 8.67 15.25 6.52
N LEU A 39 9.92 15.63 6.79
CA LEU A 39 10.32 16.22 8.07
C LEU A 39 9.60 17.54 8.33
N ASP A 40 9.48 18.40 7.32
CA ASP A 40 8.76 19.67 7.41
C ASP A 40 7.26 19.46 7.65
N THR A 41 6.66 18.48 6.96
CA THR A 41 5.25 18.12 7.16
C THR A 41 5.00 17.56 8.56
N GLY A 42 5.88 16.68 9.06
CA GLY A 42 5.83 16.15 10.42
C GLY A 42 6.02 17.25 11.48
N GLN A 43 6.96 18.17 11.25
CA GLN A 43 7.20 19.31 12.14
C GLN A 43 5.96 20.21 12.24
N GLY A 44 5.27 20.46 11.13
CA GLY A 44 4.01 21.20 11.10
C GLY A 44 2.92 20.53 11.94
N LEU A 45 2.74 19.21 11.79
CA LEU A 45 1.80 18.41 12.60
C LEU A 45 2.10 18.53 14.09
N PHE A 46 3.36 18.31 14.49
CA PHE A 46 3.78 18.32 15.88
C PHE A 46 3.69 19.70 16.52
N SER A 47 3.98 20.75 15.75
CA SER A 47 3.86 22.13 16.22
C SER A 47 2.40 22.50 16.46
N GLN A 48 1.49 22.09 15.56
CA GLN A 48 0.06 22.32 15.75
C GLN A 48 -0.48 21.54 16.96
N TRP A 49 -0.11 20.27 17.11
CA TRP A 49 -0.52 19.45 18.26
C TRP A 49 -0.09 20.08 19.59
N ARG A 50 1.15 20.58 19.69
CA ARG A 50 1.64 21.27 20.90
C ARG A 50 0.88 22.57 21.17
N ALA A 51 0.56 23.33 20.14
CA ALA A 51 -0.22 24.56 20.27
C ALA A 51 -1.64 24.31 20.79
N GLN A 52 -2.21 23.13 20.51
CA GLN A 52 -3.53 22.71 21.00
C GLN A 52 -3.50 22.05 22.40
N GLY A 53 -2.41 22.21 23.15
CA GLY A 53 -2.30 21.69 24.52
C GLY A 53 -1.59 20.34 24.64
N GLY A 54 -1.00 19.82 23.54
CA GLY A 54 -0.26 18.55 23.54
C GLY A 54 0.87 18.47 24.58
N ARG A 55 1.42 19.60 25.06
CA ARG A 55 2.48 19.62 26.08
C ARG A 55 2.05 19.11 27.46
N ALA A 56 0.74 19.06 27.77
CA ALA A 56 0.23 18.55 29.05
C ALA A 56 0.18 17.00 29.12
N THR A 57 0.72 16.30 28.12
CA THR A 57 0.43 14.88 27.85
C THR A 57 1.61 13.93 28.09
N SER A 58 2.53 14.29 28.98
CA SER A 58 3.73 13.49 29.26
C SER A 58 3.40 12.04 29.63
N GLY A 59 4.01 11.07 28.93
CA GLY A 59 3.83 9.64 29.17
C GLY A 59 2.69 9.00 28.39
N ARG A 60 1.95 9.75 27.57
CA ARG A 60 0.93 9.19 26.66
C ARG A 60 1.58 8.39 25.54
N SER A 61 0.84 7.43 25.01
CA SER A 61 1.32 6.49 24.00
C SER A 61 0.84 6.87 22.60
N VAL A 62 1.70 6.69 21.60
CA VAL A 62 1.37 7.01 20.20
C VAL A 62 1.71 5.83 19.29
N ALA A 63 0.80 5.50 18.39
CA ALA A 63 1.04 4.54 17.33
C ALA A 63 1.04 5.21 15.95
N LEU A 64 1.71 4.58 14.99
CA LEU A 64 1.64 4.95 13.58
C LEU A 64 0.64 4.05 12.86
N GLY A 65 -0.37 4.69 12.27
CA GLY A 65 -1.33 4.07 11.38
C GLY A 65 -0.84 3.93 9.95
N ALA A 66 -1.77 3.59 9.07
CA ALA A 66 -1.49 3.48 7.64
C ALA A 66 -1.21 4.87 7.02
N ILE A 67 -0.30 4.90 6.05
CA ILE A 67 -0.11 6.03 5.14
C ILE A 67 -0.47 5.51 3.75
N ASN A 68 -1.68 5.82 3.30
CA ASN A 68 -2.24 5.24 2.08
C ASN A 68 -2.03 6.15 0.87
N ASP A 69 -1.79 5.57 -0.30
CA ASP A 69 -1.72 6.33 -1.54
C ASP A 69 -3.08 6.41 -2.20
N LEU A 70 -3.63 7.62 -2.28
CA LEU A 70 -4.86 7.86 -3.01
C LEU A 70 -4.50 8.24 -4.45
N VAL A 71 -4.92 7.43 -5.42
CA VAL A 71 -4.79 7.77 -6.83
C VAL A 71 -5.88 8.77 -7.22
N ASP A 72 -5.47 9.90 -7.81
CA ASP A 72 -6.38 10.80 -8.53
C ASP A 72 -6.67 10.19 -9.91
N LEU A 73 -7.83 9.57 -10.06
CA LEU A 73 -8.22 9.03 -11.36
C LEU A 73 -8.52 10.18 -12.30
N THR A 74 -7.91 10.08 -13.48
CA THR A 74 -7.99 11.00 -14.61
C THR A 74 -9.42 11.37 -15.05
N ASN A 75 -10.46 10.70 -14.54
CA ASN A 75 -11.87 10.84 -14.91
C ASN A 75 -12.83 11.33 -13.80
N GLY A 76 -12.33 11.97 -12.72
CA GLY A 76 -13.19 12.71 -11.78
C GLY A 76 -13.94 11.85 -10.73
N ALA A 77 -13.63 10.56 -10.66
CA ALA A 77 -14.02 9.72 -9.52
C ALA A 77 -12.78 9.45 -8.66
N GLN A 78 -12.72 10.01 -7.45
CA GLN A 78 -11.73 9.60 -6.46
C GLN A 78 -12.00 8.14 -6.11
N ARG A 79 -11.18 7.21 -6.62
CA ARG A 79 -11.18 5.84 -6.09
C ARG A 79 -10.11 5.77 -5.02
N PRO A 80 -10.47 5.43 -3.77
CA PRO A 80 -9.48 5.13 -2.77
C PRO A 80 -8.78 3.84 -3.22
N LEU A 81 -7.64 3.97 -3.89
CA LEU A 81 -6.63 2.96 -3.73
C LEU A 81 -6.12 3.13 -2.31
N GLN A 82 -6.13 2.04 -1.56
CA GLN A 82 -5.45 1.97 -0.29
C GLN A 82 -4.29 1.01 -0.47
N GLU A 83 -3.49 1.31 -1.48
CA GLU A 83 -2.20 0.67 -1.67
C GLU A 83 -1.15 1.56 -1.02
N GLU A 84 -0.19 0.92 -0.37
CA GLU A 84 0.99 1.59 0.14
C GLU A 84 2.10 1.42 -0.91
N SER A 85 2.68 2.52 -1.38
CA SER A 85 3.92 2.52 -2.14
C SER A 85 5.14 2.54 -1.23
N GLU A 86 6.31 2.33 -1.84
CA GLU A 86 7.59 2.52 -1.16
C GLU A 86 7.74 3.94 -0.59
N ALA A 87 7.16 4.96 -1.23
CA ALA A 87 7.13 6.33 -0.72
C ALA A 87 6.38 6.40 0.61
N SER A 88 5.16 5.88 0.69
CA SER A 88 4.36 5.97 1.92
C SER A 88 4.97 5.16 3.07
N ALA A 89 5.54 3.99 2.76
CA ALA A 89 6.32 3.21 3.72
C ALA A 89 7.56 3.99 4.24
N GLN A 90 8.25 4.73 3.36
CA GLN A 90 9.38 5.57 3.74
C GLN A 90 8.93 6.78 4.58
N VAL A 91 7.80 7.42 4.26
CA VAL A 91 7.21 8.48 5.09
C VAL A 91 7.02 7.98 6.51
N LYS A 92 6.40 6.81 6.69
CA LYS A 92 6.12 6.24 8.02
C LYS A 92 7.41 6.01 8.83
N LYS A 93 8.46 5.50 8.19
CA LYS A 93 9.79 5.33 8.82
C LYS A 93 10.42 6.67 9.24
N ILE A 94 10.31 7.71 8.42
CA ILE A 94 10.84 9.05 8.75
C ILE A 94 10.06 9.66 9.92
N ILE A 95 8.72 9.61 9.89
CA ILE A 95 7.88 10.12 10.97
C ILE A 95 8.13 9.35 12.28
N ALA A 96 8.34 8.02 12.23
CA ALA A 96 8.72 7.25 13.41
C ALA A 96 10.00 7.79 14.08
N ARG A 97 11.06 8.01 13.29
CA ARG A 97 12.32 8.60 13.79
C ARG A 97 12.11 10.01 14.33
N GLN A 98 11.25 10.80 13.69
CA GLN A 98 10.96 12.16 14.11
C GLN A 98 10.18 12.21 15.43
N ILE A 99 9.23 11.29 15.66
CA ILE A 99 8.55 11.13 16.95
C ILE A 99 9.57 10.83 18.04
N ASP A 100 10.42 9.81 17.82
CA ASP A 100 11.41 9.38 18.81
C ASP A 100 12.41 10.51 19.16
N ALA A 101 12.75 11.37 18.19
CA ALA A 101 13.69 12.47 18.38
C ALA A 101 13.06 13.76 18.93
N GLN A 102 11.82 14.07 18.53
CA GLN A 102 11.22 15.38 18.76
C GLN A 102 10.05 15.37 19.73
N LEU A 103 9.48 14.22 20.07
CA LEU A 103 8.33 14.09 20.98
C LEU A 103 8.67 13.19 22.17
N PRO A 104 9.67 13.54 23.01
CA PRO A 104 10.01 12.74 24.21
C PRO A 104 8.84 12.60 25.19
N GLU A 105 7.83 13.47 25.11
CA GLU A 105 6.59 13.38 25.87
C GLU A 105 5.68 12.21 25.46
N LEU A 106 5.87 11.63 24.26
CA LEU A 106 5.09 10.50 23.75
C LEU A 106 5.91 9.21 23.71
N LYS A 107 5.32 8.11 24.17
CA LYS A 107 5.89 6.77 24.03
C LYS A 107 5.36 6.12 22.76
N ARG A 108 6.21 5.91 21.76
CA ARG A 108 5.81 5.17 20.55
C ARG A 108 5.55 3.69 20.87
N VAL A 109 4.41 3.18 20.41
CA VAL A 109 3.99 1.77 20.54
C VAL A 109 3.55 1.20 19.18
N PRO A 110 3.68 -0.11 18.95
CA PRO A 110 3.09 -0.76 17.78
C PRO A 110 1.57 -0.73 17.87
N ALA A 111 0.87 -0.50 16.74
CA ALA A 111 -0.59 -0.67 16.69
C ALA A 111 -0.98 -2.15 16.51
N ASP A 112 -0.81 -2.93 17.56
CA ASP A 112 -1.16 -4.36 17.61
C ASP A 112 -2.37 -4.60 18.53
N ALA A 113 -2.79 -5.86 18.70
CA ALA A 113 -3.88 -6.18 19.62
C ALA A 113 -3.59 -5.74 21.07
N ALA A 114 -2.35 -5.87 21.53
CA ALA A 114 -1.95 -5.57 22.91
C ALA A 114 -2.07 -4.07 23.23
N ASN A 115 -1.80 -3.21 22.25
CA ASN A 115 -1.82 -1.75 22.45
C ASN A 115 -3.14 -1.09 22.04
N SER A 116 -4.09 -1.82 21.45
CA SER A 116 -5.37 -1.29 20.95
C SER A 116 -6.18 -0.45 21.96
N ARG A 117 -6.17 -0.84 23.23
CA ARG A 117 -6.86 -0.09 24.29
C ARG A 117 -5.96 0.83 25.09
N ALA A 118 -4.64 0.62 25.03
CA ALA A 118 -3.67 1.41 25.78
C ALA A 118 -3.23 2.65 25.01
N THR A 119 -3.31 2.62 23.67
CA THR A 119 -2.84 3.70 22.82
C THR A 119 -3.69 4.97 22.99
N ASP A 120 -3.02 6.11 23.17
CA ASP A 120 -3.68 7.41 23.28
C ASP A 120 -3.87 8.07 21.93
N TYR A 121 -2.82 8.08 21.11
CA TYR A 121 -2.80 8.79 19.84
C TYR A 121 -2.50 7.85 18.67
N LEU A 122 -3.15 8.09 17.54
CA LEU A 122 -2.85 7.45 16.27
C LEU A 122 -2.47 8.53 15.25
N ILE A 123 -1.26 8.43 14.68
CA ILE A 123 -0.86 9.26 13.54
C ILE A 123 -1.07 8.46 12.26
N SER A 124 -1.92 8.94 11.38
CA SER A 124 -2.20 8.34 10.06
C SER A 124 -1.99 9.38 8.96
N GLY A 125 -1.94 8.94 7.71
CA GLY A 125 -1.74 9.88 6.61
C GLY A 125 -2.17 9.36 5.25
N SER A 126 -1.97 10.21 4.25
CA SER A 126 -2.20 9.87 2.85
C SER A 126 -1.28 10.63 1.92
N LEU A 127 -0.90 9.98 0.82
CA LEU A 127 -0.30 10.65 -0.34
C LEU A 127 -1.39 10.89 -1.38
N MET A 128 -1.54 12.14 -1.82
CA MET A 128 -2.50 12.50 -2.87
C MET A 128 -1.81 13.34 -3.95
N ARG A 129 -2.20 13.16 -5.21
CA ARG A 129 -1.87 14.16 -6.24
C ARG A 129 -2.77 15.38 -6.05
N SER A 130 -2.17 16.56 -6.03
CA SER A 130 -2.95 17.80 -5.98
C SER A 130 -3.76 17.93 -7.27
N SER A 131 -5.08 18.16 -7.17
CA SER A 131 -5.89 18.55 -8.31
C SER A 131 -5.58 20.00 -8.68
N VAL A 132 -4.38 20.27 -9.20
CA VAL A 132 -4.06 21.60 -9.72
C VAL A 132 -4.87 21.75 -11.00
N GLY A 133 -5.86 22.64 -10.99
CA GLY A 133 -6.49 23.12 -12.22
C GLY A 133 -5.37 23.50 -13.19
N SER A 134 -5.43 23.00 -14.42
CA SER A 134 -4.39 23.09 -15.45
C SER A 134 -3.46 24.29 -15.27
N PRO A 135 -2.13 24.12 -15.20
CA PRO A 135 -1.23 25.24 -15.00
C PRO A 135 -1.50 26.30 -16.05
N ALA A 136 -1.85 27.52 -15.61
CA ALA A 136 -2.18 28.65 -16.47
C ALA A 136 -1.05 29.06 -17.45
N ASN A 137 0.12 28.41 -17.37
CA ASN A 137 1.32 28.71 -18.15
C ASN A 137 2.01 27.47 -18.76
N SER A 138 1.31 26.36 -19.02
CA SER A 138 1.87 25.33 -19.91
C SER A 138 1.85 25.82 -21.36
N ARG A 139 2.99 26.36 -21.83
CA ARG A 139 3.22 26.67 -23.24
C ARG A 139 3.41 25.37 -24.02
N GLY A 140 2.31 24.83 -24.55
CA GLY A 140 2.28 23.70 -25.46
C GLY A 140 1.00 22.86 -25.27
N PRO A 141 0.49 22.19 -26.32
CA PRO A 141 -0.67 21.32 -26.20
C PRO A 141 -0.26 20.04 -25.45
N VAL A 142 -0.31 20.06 -24.12
CA VAL A 142 -0.23 18.85 -23.29
C VAL A 142 -1.64 18.26 -23.21
N LYS A 143 -1.80 16.97 -23.56
CA LYS A 143 -3.10 16.31 -23.44
C LYS A 143 -3.52 16.32 -21.94
N PRO A 144 -4.80 16.55 -21.60
CA PRO A 144 -5.25 16.67 -20.21
C PRO A 144 -4.89 15.50 -19.28
N ALA A 145 -4.74 14.29 -19.83
CA ALA A 145 -4.31 13.10 -19.09
C ALA A 145 -2.82 13.15 -18.67
N ASP A 146 -1.96 13.71 -19.52
CA ASP A 146 -0.51 13.78 -19.28
C ASP A 146 -0.16 14.87 -18.26
N ALA A 147 -0.97 15.95 -18.21
CA ALA A 147 -0.86 17.01 -17.21
C ALA A 147 -1.23 16.56 -15.78
N LYS A 148 -2.18 15.62 -15.64
CA LYS A 148 -2.59 15.07 -14.32
C LYS A 148 -1.56 14.09 -13.74
N ALA A 149 -0.88 13.32 -14.58
CA ALA A 149 0.19 12.41 -14.13
C ALA A 149 1.42 13.15 -13.55
N GLN A 150 1.55 14.45 -13.84
CA GLN A 150 2.65 15.31 -13.40
C GLN A 150 2.27 16.24 -12.23
N ALA A 151 1.04 16.17 -11.75
CA ALA A 151 0.60 16.98 -10.62
C ALA A 151 1.43 16.67 -9.36
N PRO A 152 1.81 17.70 -8.56
CA PRO A 152 2.64 17.51 -7.39
C PRO A 152 1.94 16.63 -6.37
N LEU A 153 2.71 15.73 -5.75
CA LEU A 153 2.23 14.93 -4.63
C LEU A 153 2.18 15.79 -3.36
N VAL A 154 1.22 15.46 -2.52
CA VAL A 154 0.93 16.13 -1.27
C VAL A 154 0.81 15.07 -0.19
N LEU A 155 1.59 15.24 0.88
CA LEU A 155 1.48 14.43 2.08
C LEU A 155 0.52 15.12 3.06
N THR A 156 -0.52 14.40 3.45
CA THR A 156 -1.38 14.80 4.58
C THR A 156 -1.08 13.87 5.74
N LEU A 157 -0.82 14.45 6.92
CA LEU A 157 -0.72 13.73 8.19
C LEU A 157 -1.80 14.25 9.14
N LEU A 158 -2.34 13.36 9.96
CA LEU A 158 -3.25 13.70 11.06
C LEU A 158 -2.88 12.94 12.32
N MET A 159 -3.23 13.50 13.47
CA MET A 159 -3.13 12.87 14.77
C MET A 159 -4.53 12.82 15.40
N LEU A 160 -4.99 11.61 15.68
CA LEU A 160 -6.29 11.31 16.30
C LEU A 160 -6.06 10.92 17.76
N ASP A 161 -6.75 11.58 18.70
CA ASP A 161 -6.86 11.10 20.08
C ASP A 161 -7.91 9.99 20.12
N LEU A 162 -7.48 8.76 20.41
CA LEU A 162 -8.31 7.56 20.43
C LEU A 162 -9.27 7.54 21.63
N LYS A 163 -9.09 8.41 22.63
CA LYS A 163 -9.96 8.48 23.82
C LYS A 163 -11.06 9.50 23.65
N SER A 164 -10.73 10.69 23.14
CA SER A 164 -11.71 11.75 22.88
C SER A 164 -12.35 11.69 21.49
N HIS A 165 -11.81 10.84 20.61
CA HIS A 165 -12.18 10.72 19.19
C HIS A 165 -11.99 12.04 18.43
N GLN A 166 -11.08 12.90 18.90
CA GLN A 166 -10.83 14.20 18.29
C GLN A 166 -9.57 14.17 17.43
N VAL A 167 -9.63 14.76 16.25
CA VAL A 167 -8.44 15.07 15.44
C VAL A 167 -7.72 16.24 16.10
N VAL A 168 -6.64 15.96 16.83
CA VAL A 168 -5.90 16.96 17.62
C VAL A 168 -4.81 17.68 16.81
N ALA A 169 -4.48 17.17 15.63
CA ALA A 169 -3.67 17.89 14.65
C ALA A 169 -3.89 17.33 13.25
N ARG A 170 -3.76 18.17 12.24
CA ARG A 170 -3.69 17.83 10.82
C ARG A 170 -2.78 18.83 10.12
N TRP A 171 -1.82 18.31 9.36
CA TRP A 171 -0.93 19.11 8.55
C TRP A 171 -0.78 18.54 7.15
N GLN A 172 -0.55 19.43 6.19
CA GLN A 172 -0.40 19.07 4.79
C GLN A 172 0.80 19.80 4.20
N GLY A 173 1.64 19.08 3.45
CA GLY A 173 2.82 19.63 2.80
C GLY A 173 3.07 19.00 1.42
N PRO A 174 3.85 19.67 0.55
CA PRO A 174 4.27 19.08 -0.71
C PRO A 174 5.14 17.83 -0.45
N LEU A 175 5.19 16.91 -1.42
CA LEU A 175 6.05 15.74 -1.34
C LEU A 175 6.75 15.48 -2.69
N ARG A 176 8.07 15.68 -2.74
CA ARG A 176 8.89 15.44 -3.93
C ARG A 176 9.41 14.01 -3.96
N ALA A 177 8.53 13.06 -4.29
CA ALA A 177 8.90 11.65 -4.49
C ALA A 177 9.46 11.40 -5.90
N LEU A 178 10.46 10.53 -5.98
CA LEU A 178 11.01 10.01 -7.23
C LEU A 178 10.07 8.95 -7.81
N GLN A 179 10.08 8.79 -9.15
CA GLN A 179 9.18 7.84 -9.82
C GLN A 179 9.29 6.40 -9.29
N GLY A 180 10.50 5.93 -8.98
CA GLY A 180 10.72 4.58 -8.43
C GLY A 180 10.08 4.37 -7.06
N GLN A 181 9.95 5.42 -6.25
CA GLN A 181 9.33 5.37 -4.92
C GLN A 181 7.80 5.21 -4.99
N LEU A 182 7.19 5.40 -6.16
CA LEU A 182 5.74 5.24 -6.35
C LEU A 182 5.34 3.81 -6.75
N SER A 183 6.27 2.87 -6.65
CA SER A 183 5.98 1.45 -6.86
C SER A 183 5.23 0.87 -5.67
N PRO A 184 4.29 -0.08 -5.86
CA PRO A 184 3.61 -0.74 -4.75
C PRO A 184 4.60 -1.47 -3.84
N THR A 185 4.33 -1.52 -2.54
CA THR A 185 5.12 -2.35 -1.61
C THR A 185 4.99 -3.84 -1.96
N ALA A 186 5.90 -4.66 -1.43
CA ALA A 186 5.96 -6.11 -1.68
C ALA A 186 4.62 -6.83 -1.46
N TYR A 187 3.83 -6.44 -0.46
CA TYR A 187 2.50 -7.00 -0.21
C TYR A 187 1.54 -6.77 -1.40
N PHE A 188 1.45 -5.53 -1.91
CA PHE A 188 0.56 -5.20 -3.02
C PHE A 188 1.10 -5.72 -4.36
N HIS A 189 2.42 -5.71 -4.55
CA HIS A 189 3.06 -6.27 -5.72
C HIS A 189 2.75 -7.77 -5.89
N ASP A 190 2.92 -8.53 -4.80
CA ASP A 190 2.71 -9.98 -4.78
C ASP A 190 1.22 -10.37 -4.71
N SER A 191 0.34 -9.42 -4.37
CA SER A 191 -1.09 -9.69 -4.19
C SER A 191 -1.74 -10.23 -5.46
N PRO A 192 -2.43 -11.38 -5.39
CA PRO A 192 -3.22 -11.88 -6.49
C PRO A 192 -4.55 -11.14 -6.64
N VAL A 193 -5.06 -10.53 -5.56
CA VAL A 193 -6.37 -9.88 -5.53
C VAL A 193 -6.21 -8.38 -5.39
N LEU A 194 -6.94 -7.64 -6.20
CA LEU A 194 -7.05 -6.20 -6.05
C LEU A 194 -8.09 -5.89 -5.00
N MET A 195 -7.70 -5.06 -4.07
CA MET A 195 -8.49 -4.79 -2.87
C MET A 195 -9.40 -3.57 -3.04
N SER A 196 -9.58 -3.12 -4.28
CA SER A 196 -10.44 -2.01 -4.68
C SER A 196 -11.66 -2.55 -5.42
N GLY A 197 -12.81 -2.60 -4.73
CA GLY A 197 -14.08 -2.84 -5.40
C GLY A 197 -14.47 -1.69 -6.32
N SER A 198 -15.47 -1.90 -7.17
CA SER A 198 -16.05 -0.84 -8.02
C SER A 198 -16.58 0.36 -7.22
N LYS A 199 -16.87 0.16 -5.93
CA LYS A 199 -17.37 1.16 -4.99
C LYS A 199 -16.59 1.06 -3.66
N PRO A 200 -16.21 2.19 -3.05
CA PRO A 200 -15.63 2.19 -1.71
C PRO A 200 -16.61 1.63 -0.69
N SER A 201 -16.13 0.77 0.20
CA SER A 201 -16.86 0.32 1.38
C SER A 201 -17.07 1.45 2.40
N ALA A 202 -17.99 1.27 3.35
CA ALA A 202 -18.25 2.26 4.40
C ALA A 202 -16.99 2.61 5.21
N ALA A 203 -16.14 1.61 5.51
CA ALA A 203 -14.89 1.81 6.22
C ALA A 203 -13.90 2.66 5.41
N GLU A 204 -13.80 2.41 4.10
CA GLU A 204 -12.93 3.19 3.20
C GLU A 204 -13.42 4.63 3.05
N GLN A 205 -14.73 4.85 3.02
CA GLN A 205 -15.33 6.19 3.02
C GLN A 205 -15.04 6.94 4.33
N ARG A 206 -15.25 6.30 5.49
CA ARG A 206 -14.94 6.90 6.80
C ARG A 206 -13.47 7.23 6.96
N ASN A 207 -12.57 6.34 6.54
CA ASN A 207 -11.14 6.64 6.56
C ASN A 207 -10.78 7.83 5.65
N SER A 208 -11.41 7.91 4.47
CA SER A 208 -11.23 9.06 3.57
C SER A 208 -11.75 10.35 4.19
N GLN A 209 -12.88 10.30 4.92
CA GLN A 209 -13.41 11.44 5.66
C GLN A 209 -12.49 11.85 6.82
N LEU A 210 -11.95 10.89 7.57
CA LEU A 210 -10.98 11.14 8.64
C LEU A 210 -9.74 11.88 8.12
N LEU A 211 -9.17 11.44 6.99
CA LEU A 211 -8.00 12.07 6.38
C LEU A 211 -8.25 13.52 5.92
N ASN A 212 -9.52 13.88 5.69
CA ASN A 212 -9.95 15.23 5.31
C ASN A 212 -10.49 16.06 6.49
N ALA A 213 -10.64 15.47 7.68
CA ALA A 213 -11.18 16.16 8.85
C ALA A 213 -10.20 17.23 9.36
N GLN A 214 -10.73 18.40 9.76
CA GLN A 214 -9.90 19.48 10.28
C GLN A 214 -9.51 19.22 11.74
N ALA A 215 -8.39 19.79 12.18
CA ALA A 215 -8.04 19.77 13.60
C ALA A 215 -9.16 20.39 14.45
N GLY A 216 -9.47 19.76 15.58
CA GLY A 216 -10.61 20.06 16.44
C GLY A 216 -11.88 19.24 16.13
N SER A 217 -11.96 18.56 14.97
CA SER A 217 -13.12 17.74 14.60
C SER A 217 -13.22 16.47 15.44
N THR A 218 -14.43 16.08 15.83
CA THR A 218 -14.73 14.79 16.45
C THR A 218 -15.23 13.80 15.41
N VAL A 219 -14.78 12.54 15.48
CA VAL A 219 -15.21 11.45 14.60
C VAL A 219 -16.00 10.38 15.35
N GLY A 220 -16.77 9.58 14.60
CA GLY A 220 -17.52 8.45 15.14
C GLY A 220 -16.60 7.34 15.68
N ALA A 221 -17.11 6.54 16.62
CA ALA A 221 -16.38 5.40 17.18
C ALA A 221 -16.04 4.34 16.12
N ASP A 222 -16.90 4.18 15.11
CA ASP A 222 -16.65 3.33 13.96
C ASP A 222 -15.45 3.79 13.12
N THR A 223 -15.29 5.11 12.92
CA THR A 223 -14.10 5.67 12.27
C THR A 223 -12.83 5.40 13.06
N VAL A 224 -12.88 5.47 14.40
CA VAL A 224 -11.74 5.17 15.27
C VAL A 224 -11.34 3.70 15.16
N GLU A 225 -12.32 2.80 15.21
CA GLU A 225 -12.09 1.36 15.06
C GLU A 225 -11.54 0.99 13.67
N ASP A 226 -12.05 1.60 12.61
CA ASP A 226 -11.55 1.42 11.25
C ASP A 226 -10.11 1.92 11.11
N ALA A 227 -9.80 3.09 11.68
CA ALA A 227 -8.44 3.64 11.67
C ALA A 227 -7.45 2.73 12.41
N TRP A 228 -7.84 2.16 13.55
CA TRP A 228 -7.02 1.19 14.26
C TRP A 228 -6.85 -0.12 13.48
N ALA A 229 -7.92 -0.62 12.86
CA ALA A 229 -7.85 -1.83 12.05
C ALA A 229 -6.92 -1.65 10.82
N LEU A 230 -6.92 -0.47 10.20
CA LEU A 230 -5.97 -0.11 9.15
C LEU A 230 -4.53 -0.03 9.68
N ALA A 231 -4.32 0.50 10.89
CA ALA A 231 -3.00 0.55 11.52
C ALA A 231 -2.42 -0.85 11.80
N LEU A 232 -3.27 -1.79 12.23
CA LEU A 232 -2.91 -3.19 12.42
C LEU A 232 -2.53 -3.88 11.10
N LEU A 233 -3.33 -3.66 10.05
CA LEU A 233 -3.04 -4.18 8.72
C LEU A 233 -1.72 -3.63 8.16
N SER A 234 -1.49 -2.32 8.28
CA SER A 234 -0.25 -1.67 7.83
C SER A 234 0.98 -2.27 8.51
N GLN A 235 0.92 -2.62 9.81
CA GLN A 235 2.02 -3.34 10.47
C GLN A 235 2.23 -4.77 9.97
N ALA A 236 1.15 -5.50 9.67
CA ALA A 236 1.27 -6.82 9.07
C ALA A 236 1.95 -6.74 7.69
N GLN A 237 1.60 -5.73 6.90
CA GLN A 237 2.19 -5.43 5.60
C GLN A 237 3.67 -5.04 5.72
N GLU A 238 4.04 -4.23 6.72
CA GLU A 238 5.44 -3.91 7.00
C GLU A 238 6.26 -5.14 7.38
N ALA A 239 5.72 -6.02 8.21
CA ALA A 239 6.38 -7.28 8.57
C ALA A 239 6.57 -8.17 7.33
N TYR A 240 5.58 -8.22 6.43
CA TYR A 240 5.67 -8.93 5.16
C TYR A 240 6.75 -8.32 4.24
N ALA A 241 6.76 -7.00 4.09
CA ALA A 241 7.74 -6.27 3.28
C ALA A 241 9.17 -6.41 3.83
N ALA A 242 9.32 -6.55 5.15
CA ALA A 242 10.58 -6.86 5.80
C ALA A 242 10.98 -8.34 5.71
N ALA A 243 10.25 -9.17 4.95
CA ALA A 243 10.41 -10.62 4.83
C ALA A 243 10.31 -11.38 6.16
N ASN A 244 9.73 -10.77 7.21
CA ASN A 244 9.40 -11.45 8.46
C ASN A 244 8.02 -12.09 8.36
N TYR A 245 7.91 -13.10 7.48
CA TYR A 245 6.66 -13.78 7.18
C TYR A 245 5.99 -14.44 8.40
N PRO A 246 6.72 -15.02 9.38
CA PRO A 246 6.08 -15.51 10.61
C PRO A 246 5.39 -14.41 11.40
N LYS A 247 6.00 -13.23 11.54
CA LYS A 247 5.38 -12.11 12.24
C LYS A 247 4.22 -11.50 11.43
N ALA A 248 4.38 -11.39 10.12
CA ALA A 248 3.32 -10.95 9.22
C ALA A 248 2.09 -11.86 9.36
N LEU A 249 2.29 -13.17 9.39
CA LEU A 249 1.24 -14.16 9.55
C LEU A 249 0.46 -13.94 10.87
N GLU A 250 1.15 -13.81 12.00
CA GLU A 250 0.54 -13.54 13.32
C GLU A 250 -0.32 -12.27 13.31
N LEU A 251 0.21 -11.19 12.72
CA LEU A 251 -0.48 -9.90 12.64
C LEU A 251 -1.70 -9.96 11.69
N PHE A 252 -1.57 -10.64 10.55
CA PHE A 252 -2.70 -10.85 9.63
C PHE A 252 -3.77 -11.77 10.24
N GLN A 253 -3.42 -12.76 11.06
CA GLN A 253 -4.41 -13.59 11.77
C GLN A 253 -5.22 -12.74 12.74
N THR A 254 -4.54 -11.84 13.45
CA THR A 254 -5.18 -10.87 14.36
C THR A 254 -6.10 -9.93 13.59
N ALA A 255 -5.66 -9.43 12.42
CA ALA A 255 -6.47 -8.55 11.58
C ALA A 255 -7.70 -9.26 10.99
N ALA A 256 -7.55 -10.54 10.60
CA ALA A 256 -8.61 -11.34 10.00
C ALA A 256 -9.75 -11.68 10.98
N ALA A 257 -9.50 -11.59 12.29
CA ALA A 257 -10.53 -11.77 13.30
C ALA A 257 -11.59 -10.64 13.29
N ARG A 258 -11.35 -9.53 12.60
CA ARG A 258 -12.30 -8.43 12.43
C ARG A 258 -13.08 -8.61 11.11
N PRO A 259 -14.42 -8.69 11.12
CA PRO A 259 -15.21 -8.84 9.90
C PRO A 259 -15.18 -7.57 9.02
N GLY A 260 -15.45 -7.74 7.72
CA GLY A 260 -15.66 -6.64 6.78
C GLY A 260 -14.56 -6.46 5.73
N PRO A 261 -14.53 -5.33 5.01
CA PRO A 261 -13.63 -5.09 3.86
C PRO A 261 -12.13 -5.25 4.18
N LEU A 262 -11.76 -5.02 5.44
CA LEU A 262 -10.41 -5.20 5.95
C LEU A 262 -10.04 -6.69 6.12
N ALA A 263 -11.02 -7.56 6.34
CA ALA A 263 -10.83 -9.02 6.42
C ALA A 263 -10.30 -9.57 5.11
N LEU A 264 -10.78 -9.07 3.96
CA LEU A 264 -10.25 -9.45 2.64
C LEU A 264 -8.73 -9.21 2.57
N ARG A 265 -8.28 -8.04 3.05
CA ARG A 265 -6.84 -7.69 3.12
C ARG A 265 -6.07 -8.61 4.05
N ALA A 266 -6.65 -8.92 5.20
CA ALA A 266 -6.05 -9.84 6.14
C ALA A 266 -5.91 -11.25 5.56
N TYR A 267 -6.97 -11.83 4.98
CA TYR A 267 -6.94 -13.15 4.35
C TYR A 267 -5.95 -13.22 3.19
N ASN A 268 -5.84 -12.16 2.40
CA ASN A 268 -4.83 -12.09 1.35
C ASN A 268 -3.40 -12.06 1.93
N GLY A 269 -3.19 -11.34 3.04
CA GLY A 269 -1.93 -11.39 3.78
C GLY A 269 -1.59 -12.76 4.37
N LEU A 270 -2.59 -13.50 4.88
CA LEU A 270 -2.42 -14.88 5.31
C LEU A 270 -2.00 -15.79 4.15
N TYR A 271 -2.71 -15.70 3.03
CA TYR A 271 -2.40 -16.42 1.80
C TYR A 271 -0.94 -16.18 1.36
N LEU A 272 -0.54 -14.92 1.23
CA LEU A 272 0.82 -14.54 0.82
C LEU A 272 1.87 -15.02 1.82
N SER A 273 1.61 -14.87 3.12
CA SER A 273 2.55 -15.28 4.17
C SER A 273 2.73 -16.80 4.18
N HIS A 274 1.66 -17.58 4.07
CA HIS A 274 1.73 -19.03 3.97
C HIS A 274 2.45 -19.49 2.70
N LEU A 275 2.25 -18.83 1.55
CA LEU A 275 3.02 -19.12 0.34
C LEU A 275 4.53 -18.91 0.55
N LYS A 276 4.93 -17.77 1.14
CA LYS A 276 6.34 -17.47 1.39
C LYS A 276 6.98 -18.41 2.41
N LEU A 277 6.17 -19.00 3.29
CA LEU A 277 6.58 -20.03 4.26
C LEU A 277 6.55 -21.46 3.69
N GLY A 278 6.15 -21.65 2.42
CA GLY A 278 6.01 -22.97 1.79
C GLY A 278 4.80 -23.79 2.29
N GLN A 279 3.87 -23.17 3.01
CA GLN A 279 2.71 -23.81 3.63
C GLN A 279 1.51 -23.81 2.66
N ASN A 280 1.69 -24.49 1.52
CA ASN A 280 0.75 -24.39 0.38
C ASN A 280 -0.69 -24.81 0.71
N ASP A 281 -0.90 -25.80 1.57
CA ASP A 281 -2.26 -26.22 1.94
C ASP A 281 -3.01 -25.17 2.76
N LEU A 282 -2.30 -24.48 3.65
CA LEU A 282 -2.85 -23.37 4.43
C LEU A 282 -3.08 -22.16 3.54
N ALA A 283 -2.14 -21.84 2.64
CA ALA A 283 -2.33 -20.79 1.64
C ALA A 283 -3.60 -21.04 0.81
N ARG A 284 -3.80 -22.28 0.31
CA ARG A 284 -5.02 -22.64 -0.41
C ARG A 284 -6.29 -22.41 0.42
N GLN A 285 -6.28 -22.71 1.72
CA GLN A 285 -7.41 -22.43 2.60
C GLN A 285 -7.67 -20.93 2.77
N ASP A 286 -6.63 -20.11 2.89
CA ASP A 286 -6.81 -18.66 2.99
C ASP A 286 -7.29 -18.05 1.69
N PHE A 287 -6.80 -18.52 0.54
CA PHE A 287 -7.32 -18.07 -0.76
C PHE A 287 -8.80 -18.40 -0.93
N LYS A 288 -9.28 -19.55 -0.43
CA LYS A 288 -10.72 -19.85 -0.40
C LYS A 288 -11.50 -18.77 0.36
N ARG A 289 -10.96 -18.27 1.47
CA ARG A 289 -11.57 -17.17 2.25
C ARG A 289 -11.50 -15.84 1.52
N VAL A 290 -10.40 -15.56 0.81
CA VAL A 290 -10.28 -14.39 -0.07
C VAL A 290 -11.37 -14.40 -1.14
N VAL A 291 -11.60 -15.54 -1.80
CA VAL A 291 -12.68 -15.68 -2.79
C VAL A 291 -14.04 -15.50 -2.12
N ALA A 292 -14.30 -16.19 -1.01
CA ALA A 292 -15.59 -16.10 -0.31
C ALA A 292 -15.92 -14.67 0.11
N GLU A 293 -14.97 -13.96 0.72
CA GLU A 293 -15.13 -12.57 1.13
C GLU A 293 -15.28 -11.65 -0.09
N GLY A 294 -14.43 -11.79 -1.11
CA GLY A 294 -14.51 -10.97 -2.32
C GLY A 294 -15.82 -11.16 -3.11
N LEU A 295 -16.42 -12.34 -3.07
CA LEU A 295 -17.76 -12.58 -3.60
C LEU A 295 -18.84 -11.97 -2.71
N ALA A 296 -18.77 -12.13 -1.40
CA ALA A 296 -19.71 -11.54 -0.46
C ALA A 296 -19.76 -10.01 -0.56
N THR A 297 -18.62 -9.37 -0.80
CA THR A 297 -18.49 -7.90 -0.96
C THR A 297 -18.60 -7.41 -2.40
N ARG A 298 -18.84 -8.31 -3.37
CA ARG A 298 -18.88 -8.00 -4.83
C ARG A 298 -17.63 -7.23 -5.30
N SER A 299 -16.46 -7.58 -4.77
CA SER A 299 -15.19 -6.89 -5.00
C SER A 299 -14.04 -7.83 -5.40
N LEU A 300 -14.36 -9.03 -5.90
CA LEU A 300 -13.32 -9.97 -6.33
C LEU A 300 -12.72 -9.56 -7.68
N ALA A 301 -11.48 -9.07 -7.66
CA ALA A 301 -10.70 -8.79 -8.86
C ALA A 301 -9.35 -9.50 -8.75
N VAL A 302 -9.02 -10.40 -9.68
CA VAL A 302 -7.82 -11.25 -9.59
C VAL A 302 -6.87 -10.93 -10.74
N LYS A 303 -5.60 -10.73 -10.42
CA LYS A 303 -4.54 -10.40 -11.38
C LYS A 303 -4.08 -11.67 -12.09
N PHE A 304 -4.57 -11.85 -13.31
CA PHE A 304 -4.00 -12.81 -14.26
C PHE A 304 -3.09 -12.07 -15.23
N LEU A 305 -1.80 -12.37 -15.18
CA LEU A 305 -0.83 -11.82 -16.11
C LEU A 305 -0.82 -12.66 -17.39
N PHE A 306 -1.04 -11.98 -18.51
CA PHE A 306 -1.01 -12.56 -19.84
C PHE A 306 0.25 -12.14 -20.58
N MET A 307 0.69 -12.98 -21.52
CA MET A 307 1.73 -12.61 -22.47
C MET A 307 1.31 -11.37 -23.27
N PRO A 308 2.24 -10.43 -23.58
CA PRO A 308 1.93 -9.24 -24.36
C PRO A 308 1.23 -9.56 -25.68
N GLY A 309 0.13 -8.87 -25.98
CA GLY A 309 -0.66 -9.07 -27.19
C GLY A 309 -1.37 -10.42 -27.32
N GLN A 310 -1.29 -11.29 -26.31
CA GLN A 310 -1.78 -12.67 -26.36
C GLN A 310 -2.80 -12.99 -25.25
N THR A 311 -3.45 -14.14 -25.39
CA THR A 311 -4.41 -14.71 -24.42
C THR A 311 -3.82 -15.85 -23.58
N SER A 312 -2.58 -16.27 -23.85
CA SER A 312 -1.81 -17.18 -23.01
C SER A 312 -1.38 -16.48 -21.72
N PHE A 313 -1.42 -17.20 -20.60
CA PHE A 313 -0.85 -16.71 -19.35
C PHE A 313 0.67 -16.60 -19.45
N TRP A 314 1.24 -15.78 -18.60
CA TRP A 314 2.69 -15.66 -18.45
C TRP A 314 3.32 -17.03 -18.14
N ALA A 315 4.43 -17.34 -18.80
CA ALA A 315 5.02 -18.68 -18.75
C ALA A 315 5.77 -18.98 -17.44
N ASP A 316 6.25 -17.97 -16.72
CA ASP A 316 6.98 -18.16 -15.46
C ASP A 316 6.06 -18.76 -14.37
N PRO A 317 6.35 -19.97 -13.85
CA PRO A 317 5.56 -20.59 -12.79
C PRO A 317 5.55 -19.79 -11.49
N SER A 318 6.53 -18.90 -11.25
CA SER A 318 6.53 -18.00 -10.09
C SER A 318 5.38 -16.99 -10.15
N VAL A 319 4.87 -16.71 -11.35
CA VAL A 319 3.74 -15.81 -11.60
C VAL A 319 2.43 -16.57 -11.79
N SER A 320 2.43 -17.60 -12.65
CA SER A 320 1.20 -18.27 -13.10
C SER A 320 0.95 -19.62 -12.43
N GLY A 321 1.89 -20.15 -11.65
CA GLY A 321 1.80 -21.49 -11.07
C GLY A 321 0.61 -21.70 -10.13
N ASN A 322 0.06 -20.62 -9.56
CA ASN A 322 -1.12 -20.68 -8.69
C ASN A 322 -2.46 -20.50 -9.45
N TYR A 323 -2.44 -20.16 -10.75
CA TYR A 323 -3.64 -19.77 -11.49
C TYR A 323 -4.65 -20.90 -11.63
N ASP A 324 -4.19 -22.14 -11.81
CA ASP A 324 -5.06 -23.30 -11.92
C ASP A 324 -5.88 -23.50 -10.65
N PHE A 325 -5.23 -23.41 -9.48
CA PHE A 325 -5.91 -23.51 -8.20
C PHE A 325 -6.83 -22.30 -7.97
N TRP A 326 -6.42 -21.08 -8.32
CA TRP A 326 -7.30 -19.92 -8.19
C TRP A 326 -8.58 -20.07 -9.02
N LEU A 327 -8.45 -20.50 -10.28
CA LEU A 327 -9.58 -20.73 -11.17
C LEU A 327 -10.48 -21.86 -10.65
N GLN A 328 -9.91 -22.93 -10.09
CA GLN A 328 -10.67 -24.00 -9.45
C GLN A 328 -11.55 -23.46 -8.32
N GLU A 329 -10.98 -22.70 -7.38
CA GLU A 329 -11.76 -22.21 -6.23
C GLU A 329 -12.78 -21.15 -6.59
N ILE A 330 -12.43 -20.21 -7.47
CA ILE A 330 -13.38 -19.21 -7.96
C ILE A 330 -14.54 -19.91 -8.67
N SER A 331 -14.25 -20.87 -9.55
CA SER A 331 -15.29 -21.59 -10.28
C SER A 331 -16.18 -22.40 -9.34
N ALA A 332 -15.61 -23.12 -8.37
CA ALA A 332 -16.36 -23.92 -7.41
C ALA A 332 -17.31 -23.07 -6.55
N GLN A 333 -16.83 -21.94 -6.02
CA GLN A 333 -17.66 -21.07 -5.17
C GLN A 333 -18.76 -20.34 -5.96
N ILE A 334 -18.48 -19.91 -7.19
CA ILE A 334 -19.51 -19.33 -8.07
C ILE A 334 -20.55 -20.38 -8.46
N ALA A 335 -20.14 -21.62 -8.71
CA ALA A 335 -21.06 -22.72 -9.03
C ALA A 335 -22.03 -22.99 -7.87
N ALA A 336 -21.56 -22.88 -6.63
CA ALA A 336 -22.37 -23.03 -5.41
C ALA A 336 -23.26 -21.81 -5.09
N SER A 337 -23.03 -20.65 -5.71
CA SER A 337 -23.86 -19.44 -5.58
C SER A 337 -24.99 -19.43 -6.61
N PRO A 338 -26.17 -18.83 -6.33
CA PRO A 338 -27.21 -18.63 -7.34
C PRO A 338 -26.91 -17.47 -8.30
N GLN A 339 -25.86 -16.69 -8.06
CA GLN A 339 -25.55 -15.48 -8.82
C GLN A 339 -24.96 -15.79 -10.20
N CYS A 340 -25.02 -14.79 -11.08
CA CYS A 340 -24.33 -14.81 -12.35
C CYS A 340 -23.00 -14.05 -12.23
N LEU A 341 -22.08 -14.33 -13.15
CA LEU A 341 -20.73 -13.79 -13.11
C LEU A 341 -20.36 -13.19 -14.47
N GLU A 342 -19.92 -11.94 -14.48
CA GLU A 342 -19.21 -11.33 -15.60
C GLU A 342 -17.70 -11.41 -15.33
N VAL A 343 -16.98 -11.97 -16.30
CA VAL A 343 -15.52 -11.94 -16.36
C VAL A 343 -15.12 -10.73 -17.21
N ALA A 344 -14.62 -9.67 -16.59
CA ALA A 344 -14.24 -8.44 -17.28
C ALA A 344 -12.71 -8.36 -17.43
N GLY A 345 -12.22 -8.35 -18.68
CA GLY A 345 -10.80 -8.19 -18.97
C GLY A 345 -10.41 -6.71 -19.09
N HIS A 346 -9.17 -6.40 -18.67
CA HIS A 346 -8.59 -5.06 -18.73
C HIS A 346 -7.19 -5.10 -19.37
N THR A 347 -6.78 -3.99 -19.98
CA THR A 347 -5.46 -3.79 -20.57
C THR A 347 -4.87 -2.47 -20.08
N SER A 348 -3.55 -2.32 -20.14
CA SER A 348 -2.92 -1.00 -19.97
C SER A 348 -3.34 -0.04 -21.08
N ARG A 349 -3.03 1.25 -20.89
CA ARG A 349 -3.31 2.31 -21.87
C ARG A 349 -2.46 2.19 -23.15
N SER A 350 -1.42 1.36 -23.13
CA SER A 350 -0.51 1.18 -24.25
C SER A 350 -1.20 0.54 -25.46
N GLY A 351 -1.05 1.16 -26.63
CA GLY A 351 -1.60 0.65 -27.90
C GLY A 351 -2.98 1.22 -28.26
N GLU A 352 -3.45 0.83 -29.44
CA GLU A 352 -4.71 1.31 -30.02
C GLU A 352 -5.93 0.87 -29.20
N GLU A 353 -6.90 1.76 -29.01
CA GLU A 353 -8.11 1.48 -28.20
C GLU A 353 -8.90 0.28 -28.74
N ALA A 354 -9.12 0.23 -30.06
CA ALA A 354 -9.84 -0.88 -30.69
C ALA A 354 -9.11 -2.22 -30.54
N PHE A 355 -7.76 -2.20 -30.48
CA PHE A 355 -6.96 -3.40 -30.22
C PHE A 355 -7.10 -3.84 -28.77
N ASN A 356 -6.96 -2.91 -27.83
CA ASN A 356 -7.10 -3.15 -26.39
C ASN A 356 -8.49 -3.67 -26.00
N GLN A 357 -9.54 -3.15 -26.63
CA GLN A 357 -10.91 -3.62 -26.45
C GLN A 357 -11.08 -5.09 -26.91
N LYS A 358 -10.51 -5.47 -28.06
CA LYS A 358 -10.54 -6.85 -28.55
C LYS A 358 -9.69 -7.79 -27.70
N LEU A 359 -8.48 -7.36 -27.32
CA LEU A 359 -7.54 -8.16 -26.52
C LEU A 359 -8.10 -8.44 -25.12
N SER A 360 -8.63 -7.42 -24.45
CA SER A 360 -9.27 -7.58 -23.14
C SER A 360 -10.45 -8.56 -23.19
N LEU A 361 -11.30 -8.48 -24.22
CA LEU A 361 -12.39 -9.44 -24.43
C LEU A 361 -11.86 -10.86 -24.67
N ALA A 362 -10.85 -11.03 -25.53
CA ALA A 362 -10.29 -12.35 -25.83
C ALA A 362 -9.67 -13.01 -24.57
N ARG A 363 -9.08 -12.22 -23.68
CA ARG A 363 -8.54 -12.69 -22.39
C ARG A 363 -9.64 -13.10 -21.41
N SER A 364 -10.72 -12.33 -21.30
CA SER A 364 -11.85 -12.72 -20.45
C SER A 364 -12.59 -13.94 -20.98
N GLU A 365 -12.74 -14.06 -22.30
CA GLU A 365 -13.25 -15.26 -22.99
C GLU A 365 -12.41 -16.51 -22.67
N ARG A 366 -11.07 -16.37 -22.68
CA ARG A 366 -10.16 -17.46 -22.30
C ARG A 366 -10.38 -17.91 -20.85
N VAL A 367 -10.44 -16.97 -19.90
CA VAL A 367 -10.71 -17.26 -18.49
C VAL A 367 -12.09 -17.89 -18.31
N ARG A 368 -13.12 -17.38 -18.99
CA ARG A 368 -14.46 -17.97 -18.99
C ARG A 368 -14.43 -19.42 -19.46
N GLY A 369 -13.74 -19.72 -20.56
CA GLY A 369 -13.61 -21.07 -21.09
C GLY A 369 -12.93 -22.03 -20.11
N LEU A 370 -11.89 -21.57 -19.40
CA LEU A 370 -11.25 -22.35 -18.33
C LEU A 370 -12.23 -22.66 -17.20
N MET A 371 -12.97 -21.66 -16.72
CA MET A 371 -13.97 -21.85 -15.66
C MET A 371 -15.09 -22.81 -16.08
N GLN A 372 -15.55 -22.72 -17.34
CA GLN A 372 -16.56 -23.64 -17.89
C GLN A 372 -16.04 -25.08 -17.98
N GLY A 373 -14.75 -25.27 -18.30
CA GLY A 373 -14.12 -26.60 -18.28
C GLY A 373 -14.05 -27.20 -16.87
N LEU A 374 -13.81 -26.37 -15.85
CA LEU A 374 -13.77 -26.79 -14.45
C LEU A 374 -15.17 -27.03 -13.87
N GLN A 375 -16.16 -26.22 -14.26
CA GLN A 375 -17.53 -26.27 -13.77
C GLN A 375 -18.52 -26.06 -14.93
N PRO A 376 -18.91 -27.13 -15.66
CA PRO A 376 -19.79 -27.03 -16.83
C PRO A 376 -21.15 -26.38 -16.55
N GLY A 377 -21.66 -26.51 -15.32
CA GLY A 377 -22.90 -25.87 -14.86
C GLY A 377 -22.87 -24.33 -14.88
N LEU A 378 -21.69 -23.71 -14.99
CA LEU A 378 -21.55 -22.26 -15.12
C LEU A 378 -21.86 -21.75 -16.53
N ALA A 379 -21.91 -22.60 -17.56
CA ALA A 379 -21.97 -22.17 -18.95
C ALA A 379 -23.10 -21.17 -19.26
N LYS A 380 -24.24 -21.26 -18.56
CA LYS A 380 -25.40 -20.36 -18.73
C LYS A 380 -25.39 -19.13 -17.81
N ARG A 381 -24.49 -19.09 -16.82
CA ARG A 381 -24.42 -18.07 -15.76
C ARG A 381 -23.15 -17.24 -15.76
N ILE A 382 -22.25 -17.50 -16.71
CA ILE A 382 -20.99 -16.76 -16.85
C ILE A 382 -20.95 -16.05 -18.21
N SER A 383 -20.62 -14.76 -18.19
CA SER A 383 -20.39 -13.93 -19.39
C SER A 383 -18.96 -13.38 -19.39
N ALA A 384 -18.52 -12.88 -20.54
CA ALA A 384 -17.21 -12.23 -20.68
C ALA A 384 -17.37 -10.85 -21.31
N SER A 385 -16.57 -9.88 -20.88
CA SER A 385 -16.50 -8.55 -21.48
C SER A 385 -15.05 -8.07 -21.58
N GLY A 386 -14.79 -7.20 -22.56
CA GLY A 386 -13.55 -6.43 -22.64
C GLY A 386 -13.82 -5.00 -22.20
N LYS A 387 -12.95 -4.43 -21.36
CA LYS A 387 -13.03 -3.02 -20.95
C LYS A 387 -11.91 -2.17 -21.59
N GLY A 388 -11.00 -2.80 -22.34
CA GLY A 388 -9.80 -2.14 -22.84
C GLY A 388 -9.07 -1.45 -21.69
N TRP A 389 -8.76 -0.17 -21.88
CA TRP A 389 -8.16 0.69 -20.84
C TRP A 389 -9.14 1.68 -20.19
N LEU A 390 -10.44 1.57 -20.47
CA LEU A 390 -11.46 2.53 -20.03
C LEU A 390 -11.62 2.57 -18.50
N GLU A 391 -11.32 1.46 -17.84
CA GLU A 391 -11.40 1.29 -16.39
C GLU A 391 -9.99 1.13 -15.77
N ASN A 392 -8.97 1.75 -16.36
CA ASN A 392 -7.62 1.78 -15.77
C ASN A 392 -7.63 2.46 -14.40
N ILE A 393 -6.83 1.89 -13.52
CA ILE A 393 -6.63 2.29 -12.14
C ILE A 393 -5.44 3.23 -12.05
N VAL A 394 -4.30 2.89 -12.67
CA VAL A 394 -3.11 3.76 -12.71
C VAL A 394 -3.08 4.56 -14.01
N GLY A 395 -3.28 3.87 -15.14
CA GLY A 395 -3.46 4.50 -16.45
C GLY A 395 -2.23 5.19 -17.01
N SER A 396 -1.02 4.87 -16.51
CA SER A 396 0.20 5.57 -16.93
C SER A 396 0.68 5.15 -18.32
N GLY A 397 0.38 3.91 -18.75
CA GLY A 397 0.84 3.36 -20.03
C GLY A 397 2.36 3.09 -20.06
N SER A 398 2.99 3.03 -18.89
CA SER A 398 4.41 2.67 -18.73
C SER A 398 4.64 1.16 -18.82
N ASP A 399 3.58 0.37 -18.66
CA ASP A 399 3.60 -1.09 -18.65
C ASP A 399 4.51 -1.72 -17.58
N ASP A 400 4.95 -0.96 -16.58
CA ASP A 400 5.77 -1.47 -15.49
C ASP A 400 4.94 -2.08 -14.33
N ALA A 401 5.56 -2.30 -13.17
CA ALA A 401 4.92 -2.88 -12.00
C ALA A 401 3.73 -2.04 -11.49
N ARG A 402 3.74 -0.72 -11.71
CA ARG A 402 2.65 0.18 -11.33
C ARG A 402 1.42 -0.06 -12.19
N ASP A 403 1.62 -0.30 -13.48
CA ASP A 403 0.54 -0.58 -14.43
C ASP A 403 0.13 -2.07 -14.47
N ALA A 404 0.80 -2.94 -13.70
CA ALA A 404 0.45 -4.35 -13.64
C ALA A 404 -1.01 -4.57 -13.18
N ILE A 405 -1.53 -3.65 -12.36
CA ILE A 405 -2.92 -3.62 -11.91
C ILE A 405 -3.92 -3.34 -13.03
N ASP A 406 -3.50 -2.65 -14.10
CA ASP A 406 -4.36 -2.36 -15.26
C ASP A 406 -4.48 -3.58 -16.20
N ARG A 407 -3.61 -4.58 -16.05
CA ARG A 407 -3.62 -5.83 -16.83
C ARG A 407 -4.20 -6.97 -15.99
N ARG A 408 -5.51 -6.93 -15.79
CA ARG A 408 -6.22 -7.82 -14.85
C ARG A 408 -7.48 -8.44 -15.43
N VAL A 409 -8.07 -9.36 -14.66
CA VAL A 409 -9.43 -9.85 -14.87
C VAL A 409 -10.24 -9.62 -13.60
N GLU A 410 -11.39 -8.97 -13.76
CA GLU A 410 -12.33 -8.73 -12.67
C GLU A 410 -13.49 -9.74 -12.74
N PHE A 411 -13.94 -10.19 -11.57
CA PHE A 411 -15.08 -11.08 -11.41
C PHE A 411 -16.24 -10.28 -10.84
N LYS A 412 -17.11 -9.79 -11.72
CA LYS A 412 -18.26 -8.97 -11.34
C LYS A 412 -19.46 -9.86 -11.12
N LEU A 413 -19.93 -9.94 -9.89
CA LEU A 413 -21.18 -10.63 -9.57
C LEU A 413 -22.37 -9.82 -10.09
N LEU A 414 -23.22 -10.50 -10.83
CA LEU A 414 -24.43 -9.97 -11.42
C LEU A 414 -25.63 -10.74 -10.89
N ASP A 415 -26.75 -10.06 -10.79
CA ASP A 415 -28.02 -10.76 -10.67
C ASP A 415 -28.26 -11.48 -11.99
N CYS A 416 -28.61 -12.77 -11.93
CA CYS A 416 -28.90 -13.50 -13.15
C CYS A 416 -30.09 -12.85 -13.83
N ALA A 417 -29.91 -12.47 -15.11
CA ALA A 417 -31.03 -12.02 -15.92
C ALA A 417 -32.12 -13.10 -15.84
N VAL A 418 -33.31 -12.70 -15.37
CA VAL A 418 -34.50 -13.54 -15.43
C VAL A 418 -34.71 -13.82 -16.92
N ARG A 419 -34.45 -15.05 -17.34
CA ARG A 419 -34.74 -15.51 -18.70
C ARG A 419 -36.18 -15.94 -18.80
#